data_AF-A0A2U2BX69-F1
#
_entry.id   AF-A0A2U2BX69-F1
#
_cell.length_a   1.000
_cell.length_b   1.000
_cell.length_c   1.000
_cell.angle_alpha   90.00
_cell.angle_beta   90.00
_cell.angle_gamma   90.00
#
_symmetry.space_group_name_H-M   'P 1'
#
loop_
_entity.id
_entity.type
_entity.pdbx_description
1 polymer ?
#
loop_
_entity_poly.entity_id
_entity_poly.type
_entity_poly.pdbx_seq_one_letter_code
_entity_poly.pdbx_strand_id
1 'polypeptide(L)'
;MGKPDHLTALRAIKAEYEAKLADNADFQALRAVEAAIEQMSDSSKRLAQPERRREATGESATSRAAIAKQVFEKVETPLTTQLMLQEFEKLGQPIAGKDPATNLASSLSRSDKFRSVIYKGQRAWWLTDRPYPGELVQEPMPEMGESNVNSLLTTSEDNA
;
A
#
# COMPACT_ATOMS: atom_id res chain seq x y z
N MET A 1 8.96 -37.36 1.10
CA MET A 1 9.88 -36.75 0.10
C MET A 1 9.10 -35.70 -0.67
N GLY A 2 9.38 -34.41 -0.43
CA GLY A 2 8.70 -33.30 -1.12
C GLY A 2 9.18 -33.21 -2.56
N LYS A 3 8.24 -33.04 -3.51
CA LYS A 3 8.59 -32.82 -4.92
C LYS A 3 9.46 -31.55 -5.02
N PRO A 4 10.55 -31.56 -5.81
CA PRO A 4 11.35 -30.37 -6.00
C PRO A 4 10.46 -29.26 -6.56
N ASP A 5 10.50 -28.10 -5.92
CA ASP A 5 9.80 -26.90 -6.37
C ASP A 5 10.19 -26.61 -7.82
N HIS A 6 9.18 -26.45 -8.68
CA HIS A 6 9.35 -26.32 -10.13
C HIS A 6 10.27 -25.15 -10.50
N LEU A 7 10.31 -24.09 -9.68
CA LEU A 7 11.24 -22.97 -9.85
C LEU A 7 12.70 -23.36 -9.63
N THR A 8 12.97 -24.28 -8.71
CA THR A 8 14.31 -24.78 -8.44
C THR A 8 14.79 -25.66 -9.60
N ALA A 9 13.91 -26.50 -10.15
CA ALA A 9 14.22 -27.32 -11.33
C ALA A 9 14.52 -26.45 -12.57
N LEU A 10 13.73 -25.39 -12.81
CA LEU A 10 13.97 -24.48 -13.94
C LEU A 10 15.29 -23.70 -13.80
N ARG A 11 15.66 -23.29 -12.57
CA ARG A 11 16.95 -22.64 -12.31
C ARG A 11 18.13 -23.57 -12.54
N ALA A 12 18.01 -24.83 -12.14
CA ALA A 12 19.05 -25.84 -12.37
C ALA A 12 19.27 -26.09 -13.88
N ILE A 13 18.18 -26.22 -14.64
CA ILE A 13 18.25 -26.37 -16.10
C ILE A 13 18.91 -25.15 -16.73
N LYS A 14 18.50 -23.94 -16.33
CA LYS A 14 19.12 -22.70 -16.83
C LYS A 14 20.64 -22.68 -16.59
N ALA A 15 21.08 -23.00 -15.36
CA ALA A 15 22.50 -23.02 -15.00
C ALA A 15 23.29 -24.05 -15.82
N GLU A 16 22.69 -25.21 -16.13
CA GLU A 16 23.31 -26.24 -16.96
C GLU A 16 23.51 -25.76 -18.41
N TYR A 17 22.53 -25.06 -18.98
CA TYR A 17 22.65 -24.49 -20.33
C TYR A 17 23.65 -23.32 -20.38
N GLU A 18 23.70 -22.48 -19.35
CA GLU A 18 24.70 -21.41 -19.24
C GLU A 18 26.12 -21.99 -19.15
N ALA A 19 26.33 -23.08 -18.42
CA ALA A 19 27.61 -23.76 -18.35
C ALA A 19 28.03 -24.36 -19.71
N LYS A 20 27.08 -24.93 -20.47
CA LYS A 20 27.34 -25.48 -21.81
C LYS A 20 27.66 -24.40 -22.85
N LEU A 21 27.12 -23.20 -22.66
CA LEU A 21 27.32 -22.07 -23.56
C LEU A 21 28.51 -21.19 -23.16
N ALA A 22 29.14 -21.45 -22.01
CA ALA A 22 30.24 -20.65 -21.48
C ALA A 22 31.45 -20.57 -22.42
N ASP A 23 31.72 -21.63 -23.19
CA ASP A 23 32.82 -21.71 -24.15
C ASP A 23 32.46 -21.15 -25.53
N ASN A 24 31.21 -20.71 -25.75
CA ASN A 24 30.78 -20.13 -27.01
C ASN A 24 31.10 -18.62 -27.04
N ALA A 25 31.95 -18.21 -27.99
CA ALA A 25 32.35 -16.81 -28.17
C ALA A 25 31.15 -15.88 -28.43
N ASP A 26 30.13 -16.33 -29.16
CA ASP A 26 28.93 -15.53 -29.43
C ASP A 26 28.10 -15.30 -28.16
N PHE A 27 28.05 -16.31 -27.29
CA PHE A 27 27.38 -16.20 -25.99
C PHE A 27 28.11 -15.22 -25.06
N GLN A 28 29.46 -15.24 -25.06
CA GLN A 28 30.24 -14.26 -24.30
C GLN A 28 30.05 -12.84 -24.84
N ALA A 29 30.01 -12.65 -26.16
CA ALA A 29 29.74 -11.36 -26.78
C ALA A 29 28.35 -10.82 -26.38
N LEU A 30 27.33 -11.68 -26.41
CA LEU A 30 25.98 -11.32 -25.95
C LEU A 30 25.98 -10.89 -24.48
N ARG A 31 26.63 -11.66 -23.60
CA ARG A 31 26.75 -11.33 -22.16
C ARG A 31 27.47 -10.01 -21.91
N ALA A 32 28.50 -9.70 -22.69
CA ALA A 32 29.21 -8.42 -22.62
C ALA A 32 28.30 -7.24 -23.03
N VAL A 33 27.49 -7.41 -24.08
CA VAL A 33 26.50 -6.40 -24.52
C VAL A 33 25.41 -6.20 -23.46
N GLU A 34 24.88 -7.27 -22.88
CA GLU A 34 23.90 -7.19 -21.78
C GLU A 34 24.44 -6.43 -20.57
N ALA A 35 25.68 -6.74 -20.16
CA ALA A 35 26.34 -6.05 -19.05
C ALA A 35 26.58 -4.56 -19.36
N ALA A 36 26.93 -4.23 -20.61
CA ALA A 36 27.09 -2.84 -21.04
C ALA A 36 25.74 -2.07 -21.01
N ILE A 37 24.64 -2.71 -21.45
CA ILE A 37 23.29 -2.12 -21.37
C ILE A 37 22.88 -1.85 -19.92
N GLU A 38 23.15 -2.79 -19.01
CA GLU A 38 22.85 -2.62 -17.58
C GLU A 38 23.68 -1.48 -16.96
N GLN A 39 24.98 -1.40 -17.25
CA GLN A 39 25.84 -0.31 -16.80
C GLN A 39 25.42 1.06 -17.36
N MET A 40 25.00 1.12 -18.63
CA MET A 40 24.50 2.36 -19.24
C MET A 40 23.14 2.78 -18.68
N SER A 41 22.29 1.81 -18.33
CA SER A 41 21.00 2.05 -17.67
C SER A 41 21.19 2.60 -16.26
N ASP A 42 22.15 2.07 -15.50
CA ASP A 42 22.50 2.58 -14.17
C ASP A 42 23.26 3.92 -14.20
N SER A 43 24.07 4.16 -15.23
CA SER A 43 24.75 5.43 -15.45
C SER A 43 23.77 6.55 -15.84
N SER A 44 22.75 6.23 -16.65
CA SER A 44 21.66 7.15 -16.98
C SER A 44 20.82 7.54 -15.76
N LYS A 45 20.65 6.62 -14.78
CA LYS A 45 20.02 6.95 -13.48
C LYS A 45 20.85 7.92 -12.64
N ARG A 46 22.18 7.94 -12.77
CA ARG A 46 23.06 8.81 -11.96
C ARG A 46 23.22 10.23 -12.54
N LEU A 47 23.02 10.42 -13.85
CA LEU A 47 23.14 11.72 -14.52
C LEU A 47 21.82 12.51 -14.61
N ALA A 48 20.68 11.91 -14.24
CA ALA A 48 19.35 12.53 -14.29
C ALA A 48 19.00 13.37 -13.04
N GLN A 49 19.96 14.08 -12.45
CA GLN A 49 19.67 15.06 -11.40
C GLN A 49 20.06 16.48 -11.85
N PRO A 50 19.17 17.21 -12.55
CA PRO A 50 19.30 18.65 -12.69
C PRO A 50 18.51 19.37 -11.58
N GLU A 51 19.17 20.38 -11.02
CA GLU A 51 18.55 21.46 -10.26
C GLU A 51 17.41 22.13 -11.07
N ARG A 52 16.31 22.44 -10.37
CA ARG A 52 15.25 23.43 -10.70
C ARG A 52 14.37 23.18 -11.94
N ARG A 53 13.11 22.80 -11.71
CA ARG A 53 11.89 23.65 -11.81
C ARG A 53 10.65 22.77 -11.75
N ARG A 54 9.58 23.35 -11.20
CA ARG A 54 8.22 22.80 -11.20
C ARG A 54 7.80 22.49 -12.64
N GLU A 55 7.43 21.25 -12.93
CA GLU A 55 6.40 20.91 -13.91
C GLU A 55 5.90 19.50 -13.61
N ALA A 56 4.58 19.37 -13.63
CA ALA A 56 3.85 18.17 -13.32
C ALA A 56 4.03 17.10 -14.42
N THR A 57 3.61 15.88 -14.09
CA THR A 57 3.48 14.69 -14.98
C THR A 57 4.78 14.06 -15.49
N GLY A 58 5.12 12.90 -14.93
CA GLY A 58 6.19 12.04 -15.41
C GLY A 58 6.63 11.00 -14.38
N GLU A 59 5.91 9.89 -14.35
CA GLU A 59 6.10 8.67 -13.56
C GLU A 59 7.55 8.32 -13.18
N SER A 60 7.98 8.73 -11.99
CA SER A 60 8.93 7.96 -11.17
C SER A 60 8.13 7.23 -10.09
N ALA A 61 7.29 6.30 -10.55
CA ALA A 61 6.34 5.55 -9.75
C ALA A 61 6.80 4.12 -9.43
N THR A 62 8.10 3.91 -9.22
CA THR A 62 8.57 3.08 -8.08
C THR A 62 8.39 3.84 -6.76
N SER A 63 7.28 4.58 -6.69
CA SER A 63 6.90 5.50 -5.64
C SER A 63 6.27 4.69 -4.52
N ARG A 64 6.45 5.15 -3.28
CA ARG A 64 5.79 4.61 -2.09
C ARG A 64 4.29 4.37 -2.31
N ALA A 65 3.65 5.13 -3.20
CA ALA A 65 2.27 4.92 -3.63
C ALA A 65 2.03 3.57 -4.34
N ALA A 66 2.95 3.09 -5.19
CA ALA A 66 2.85 1.79 -5.84
C ALA A 66 2.98 0.63 -4.84
N ILE A 67 3.92 0.75 -3.89
CA ILE A 67 4.07 -0.23 -2.80
C ILE A 67 2.82 -0.22 -1.90
N ALA A 68 2.32 0.96 -1.54
CA ALA A 68 1.08 1.08 -0.79
C ALA A 68 -0.10 0.44 -1.52
N LYS A 69 -0.21 0.62 -2.84
CA LYS A 69 -1.22 -0.06 -3.67
C LYS A 69 -1.09 -1.57 -3.58
N GLN A 70 0.13 -2.10 -3.70
CA GLN A 70 0.39 -3.54 -3.57
C GLN A 70 -0.01 -4.09 -2.19
N VAL A 71 0.20 -3.31 -1.12
CA VAL A 71 -0.24 -3.67 0.24
C VAL A 71 -1.77 -3.73 0.29
N PHE A 72 -2.47 -2.71 -0.21
CA PHE A 72 -3.94 -2.70 -0.25
C PHE A 72 -4.56 -3.70 -1.22
N GLU A 73 -3.83 -4.15 -2.23
CA GLU A 73 -4.30 -5.23 -3.10
C GLU A 73 -4.36 -6.56 -2.36
N LYS A 74 -3.48 -6.77 -1.37
CA LYS A 74 -3.45 -7.97 -0.51
C LYS A 74 -4.37 -7.88 0.70
N VAL A 75 -4.71 -6.66 1.15
CA VAL A 75 -5.48 -6.44 2.37
C VAL A 75 -6.85 -5.88 2.02
N GLU A 76 -7.90 -6.61 2.39
CA GLU A 76 -9.29 -6.23 2.10
C GLU A 76 -9.88 -5.22 3.10
N THR A 77 -9.05 -4.67 4.00
CA THR A 77 -9.48 -3.75 5.06
C THR A 77 -8.67 -2.45 5.09
N PRO A 78 -9.25 -1.33 5.54
CA PRO A 78 -8.54 -0.08 5.71
C PRO A 78 -7.40 -0.22 6.71
N LEU A 79 -6.25 0.36 6.37
CA LEU A 79 -5.04 0.28 7.18
C LEU A 79 -4.69 1.64 7.78
N THR A 80 -4.34 1.63 9.06
CA THR A 80 -3.77 2.82 9.71
C THR A 80 -2.36 3.06 9.18
N THR A 81 -1.86 4.29 9.32
CA THR A 81 -0.48 4.64 8.92
C THR A 81 0.55 3.74 9.60
N GLN A 82 0.35 3.36 10.86
CA GLN A 82 1.26 2.47 11.59
C GLN A 82 1.29 1.05 11.02
N LEU A 83 0.12 0.47 10.74
CA LEU A 83 0.05 -0.87 10.14
C LEU A 83 0.68 -0.88 8.75
N MET A 84 0.48 0.19 7.98
CA MET A 84 1.09 0.30 6.66
C MET A 84 2.62 0.37 6.73
N LEU A 85 3.19 1.02 7.74
CA LEU A 85 4.65 1.00 7.96
C LEU A 85 5.18 -0.42 8.21
N GLN A 86 4.46 -1.22 9.01
CA GLN A 86 4.84 -2.61 9.27
C GLN A 86 4.79 -3.44 7.98
N GLU A 87 3.79 -3.23 7.13
CA GLU A 87 3.71 -3.91 5.84
C GLU A 87 4.86 -3.50 4.89
N PHE A 88 5.27 -2.24 4.91
CA PHE A 88 6.44 -1.77 4.14
C PHE A 88 7.74 -2.42 4.62
N GLU A 89 7.91 -2.56 5.93
CA GLU A 89 9.07 -3.22 6.53
C GLU A 89 9.14 -4.71 6.16
N LYS A 90 8.01 -5.42 6.20
CA LYS A 90 7.91 -6.83 5.74
C LYS A 90 8.27 -7.00 4.26
N LEU A 91 8.01 -5.99 3.44
CA LEU A 91 8.38 -5.98 2.02
C LEU A 91 9.85 -5.57 1.78
N GLY A 92 10.64 -5.37 2.84
CA GLY A 92 12.04 -4.96 2.74
C GLY A 92 12.22 -3.52 2.25
N GLN A 93 11.18 -2.68 2.38
CA GLN A 93 11.16 -1.29 1.91
C GLN A 93 10.82 -0.33 3.06
N PRO A 94 11.66 -0.25 4.11
CA PRO A 94 11.40 0.63 5.25
C PRO A 94 11.40 2.09 4.80
N ILE A 95 10.51 2.88 5.38
CA ILE A 95 10.44 4.32 5.11
C ILE A 95 11.50 5.03 5.94
N ALA A 96 12.54 5.54 5.27
CA ALA A 96 13.59 6.31 5.93
C ALA A 96 13.11 7.71 6.38
N GLY A 97 13.75 8.23 7.42
CA GLY A 97 13.57 9.60 7.92
C GLY A 97 13.32 9.67 9.42
N LYS A 98 13.28 10.91 9.95
CA LYS A 98 13.03 11.18 11.38
C LYS A 98 11.63 10.74 11.80
N ASP A 99 10.63 10.99 10.95
CA ASP A 99 9.21 10.69 11.21
C ASP A 99 8.59 9.91 10.03
N PRO A 100 8.77 8.58 9.98
CA PRO A 100 8.33 7.76 8.85
C PRO A 100 6.82 7.77 8.64
N ALA A 101 6.03 7.86 9.72
CA ALA A 101 4.57 7.93 9.66
C ALA A 101 4.09 9.20 8.95
N THR A 102 4.67 10.36 9.27
CA THR A 102 4.33 11.64 8.64
C THR A 102 4.72 11.65 7.17
N ASN A 103 5.90 11.12 6.85
CA ASN A 103 6.38 10.99 5.47
C ASN A 103 5.46 10.12 4.62
N LEU A 104 5.00 8.99 5.18
CA LEU A 104 4.05 8.11 4.51
C LEU A 104 2.70 8.79 4.34
N ALA A 105 2.13 9.34 5.40
CA ALA A 105 0.84 10.02 5.36
C ALA A 105 0.82 11.17 4.33
N SER A 106 1.89 11.96 4.27
CA SER A 106 2.05 13.03 3.27
C SER A 106 2.19 12.50 1.85
N SER A 107 2.86 11.35 1.67
CA SER A 107 2.98 10.71 0.35
C SER A 107 1.62 10.18 -0.13
N LEU A 108 0.85 9.56 0.77
CA LEU A 108 -0.49 9.04 0.47
C LEU A 108 -1.48 10.17 0.20
N SER A 109 -1.44 11.26 0.97
CA SER A 109 -2.37 12.39 0.80
C SER A 109 -2.18 13.14 -0.52
N ARG A 110 -0.99 13.04 -1.14
CA ARG A 110 -0.71 13.63 -2.46
C ARG A 110 -1.18 12.76 -3.62
N SER A 111 -1.53 11.50 -3.36
CA SER A 111 -1.97 10.56 -4.37
C SER A 111 -3.49 10.48 -4.38
N ASP A 112 -4.10 10.73 -5.53
CA ASP A 112 -5.54 10.61 -5.82
C ASP A 112 -6.09 9.18 -5.60
N LYS A 113 -5.23 8.18 -5.73
CA LYS A 113 -5.56 6.75 -5.52
C LYS A 113 -5.92 6.38 -4.09
N PHE A 114 -5.58 7.22 -3.10
CA PHE A 114 -5.85 6.94 -1.69
C PHE A 114 -6.76 8.01 -1.10
N ARG A 115 -7.69 7.57 -0.26
CA ARG A 115 -8.52 8.45 0.57
C ARG A 115 -8.36 8.10 2.04
N SER A 116 -8.51 9.10 2.90
CA SER A 116 -8.55 8.88 4.34
C SER A 116 -9.99 8.60 4.78
N VAL A 117 -10.17 7.57 5.59
CA VAL A 117 -11.47 7.08 6.07
C VAL A 117 -11.40 6.85 7.58
N ILE A 118 -12.55 6.89 8.26
CA ILE A 118 -12.65 6.49 9.67
C ILE A 118 -13.07 5.03 9.72
N TYR A 119 -12.16 4.18 10.19
CA TYR A 119 -12.39 2.74 10.32
C TYR A 119 -12.18 2.35 11.79
N LYS A 120 -13.22 1.77 12.41
CA LYS A 120 -13.22 1.39 13.84
C LYS A 120 -12.80 2.55 14.78
N GLY A 121 -13.27 3.77 14.49
CA GLY A 121 -12.97 4.97 15.29
C GLY A 121 -11.57 5.54 15.09
N GLN A 122 -10.77 4.99 14.17
CA GLN A 122 -9.42 5.47 13.88
C GLN A 122 -9.28 5.93 12.43
N ARG A 123 -8.37 6.90 12.21
CA ARG A 123 -8.05 7.37 10.87
C ARG A 123 -7.22 6.33 10.12
N ALA A 124 -7.78 5.81 9.04
CA ALA A 124 -7.16 4.83 8.17
C ALA A 124 -7.08 5.34 6.74
N TRP A 125 -6.33 4.62 5.91
CA TRP A 125 -6.19 4.82 4.49
C TRP A 125 -6.92 3.72 3.74
N TRP A 126 -7.54 4.08 2.61
CA TRP A 126 -8.23 3.15 1.74
C TRP A 126 -8.04 3.55 0.27
N LEU A 127 -8.20 2.59 -0.63
CA LEU A 127 -8.14 2.82 -2.07
C LEU A 127 -9.42 3.51 -2.56
N THR A 128 -9.27 4.57 -3.35
CA THR A 128 -10.39 5.35 -3.88
C THR A 128 -11.24 4.56 -4.88
N ASP A 129 -10.61 3.65 -5.64
CA ASP A 129 -11.22 2.83 -6.69
C ASP A 129 -11.98 1.59 -6.15
N ARG A 130 -11.90 1.31 -4.84
CA ARG A 130 -12.59 0.19 -4.21
C ARG A 130 -13.80 0.64 -3.39
N PRO A 131 -14.87 -0.18 -3.36
CA PRO A 131 -15.96 0.02 -2.42
C PRO A 131 -15.38 0.00 -1.00
N TYR A 132 -15.80 0.95 -0.18
CA TYR A 132 -15.34 1.02 1.20
C TYR A 132 -16.00 -0.10 2.01
N PRO A 133 -15.24 -1.01 2.65
CA PRO A 133 -15.81 -2.14 3.38
C PRO A 133 -16.44 -1.75 4.74
N GLY A 134 -16.43 -0.45 5.07
CA GLY A 134 -16.64 0.04 6.43
C GLY A 134 -17.64 1.17 6.57
N GLU A 135 -18.75 1.14 5.84
CA GLU A 135 -20.00 1.73 6.33
C GLU A 135 -21.00 0.58 6.50
N LEU A 136 -20.67 -0.36 7.42
CA LEU A 136 -21.73 -1.10 8.08
C LEU A 136 -22.51 -0.05 8.83
N VAL A 137 -23.59 0.40 8.19
CA VAL A 137 -24.84 0.87 8.75
C VAL A 137 -24.67 0.98 10.27
N GLN A 138 -24.50 2.21 10.78
CA GLN A 138 -25.03 2.47 12.11
C GLN A 138 -26.47 1.97 12.00
N GLU A 139 -26.77 0.78 12.53
CA GLU A 139 -28.16 0.42 12.76
C GLU A 139 -28.72 1.65 13.45
N PRO A 140 -29.74 2.31 12.87
CA PRO A 140 -30.28 3.50 13.46
C PRO A 140 -30.50 3.14 14.91
N MET A 141 -29.82 3.83 15.82
CA MET A 141 -29.94 3.57 17.25
C MET A 141 -31.43 3.42 17.48
N PRO A 142 -31.91 2.28 18.04
CA PRO A 142 -33.32 2.11 18.27
C PRO A 142 -33.75 3.38 18.98
N GLU A 143 -34.61 4.12 18.29
CA GLU A 143 -35.12 5.42 18.69
C GLU A 143 -35.57 5.20 20.13
N MET A 144 -34.73 5.61 21.09
CA MET A 144 -34.98 5.40 22.51
C MET A 144 -36.11 6.35 22.78
N GLY A 145 -37.33 5.84 22.57
CA GLY A 145 -38.56 6.58 22.55
C GLY A 145 -38.53 7.53 23.72
N GLU A 146 -38.62 8.80 23.38
CA GLU A 146 -38.89 9.86 24.33
C GLU A 146 -40.07 9.40 25.16
N SER A 147 -39.75 8.88 26.35
CA SER A 147 -40.72 8.47 27.35
C SER A 147 -41.24 9.75 27.96
N ASN A 148 -42.04 10.47 27.17
CA ASN A 148 -42.76 11.66 27.59
C ASN A 148 -43.94 11.19 28.45
N VAL A 149 -43.66 10.85 29.70
CA VAL A 149 -44.67 10.68 30.75
C VAL A 149 -44.71 11.94 31.61
N ASN A 150 -45.00 13.07 30.97
CA ASN A 150 -45.59 14.21 31.66
C ASN A 150 -47.13 14.06 31.60
N SER A 151 -47.68 13.27 32.52
CA SER A 151 -49.11 13.13 32.83
C SER A 151 -49.19 12.19 34.05
N LEU A 152 -49.74 12.50 35.21
CA LEU A 152 -50.58 13.58 35.71
C LEU A 152 -50.28 13.72 37.21
N LEU A 153 -49.81 14.89 37.66
CA LEU A 153 -50.04 15.34 39.03
C LEU A 153 -51.37 16.09 39.03
N THR A 154 -52.43 15.44 39.48
CA THR A 154 -53.65 16.13 39.94
C THR A 154 -54.00 15.62 41.32
N THR A 155 -53.47 16.33 42.31
CA THR A 155 -54.02 16.43 43.66
C THR A 155 -55.45 16.98 43.57
N SER A 156 -56.40 16.27 44.17
CA SER A 156 -57.68 16.82 44.65
C SER A 156 -58.13 15.85 45.75
N GLU A 157 -57.67 16.05 46.98
CA GLU A 157 -58.32 16.85 48.02
C GLU A 157 -59.72 16.33 48.37
N ASP A 158 -59.74 15.61 49.50
CA ASP A 158 -60.84 15.46 50.44
C ASP A 158 -61.81 16.64 50.46
N ASN A 159 -63.11 16.35 50.43
CA ASN A 159 -64.05 17.16 51.20
C ASN A 159 -65.23 16.32 51.70
N ALA A 160 -65.30 16.26 53.03
CA ALA A 160 -66.43 16.11 53.96
C ALA A 160 -67.77 15.52 53.48
#